data_AF-A0AAW4X0K6-F1
#
_entry.id   AF-A0AAW4X0K6-F1
#
_cell.length_a   1.000
_cell.length_b   1.000
_cell.length_c   1.000
_cell.angle_alpha   90.00
_cell.angle_beta   90.00
_cell.angle_gamma   90.00
#
_symmetry.space_group_name_H-M   'P 1'
#
loop_
_entity.id
_entity.type
_entity.pdbx_description
1 polymer ?
#
loop_
_entity_poly.entity_id
_entity_poly.type
_entity_poly.pdbx_seq_one_letter_code
_entity_poly.pdbx_strand_id
1 'polypeptide(L)' 'MYLYALKSENGYLKRAKKGGYQLVGLNKASVFSSLASEQLIQLHQKAKSDKLANLRVVELEIKEKEL' A
#
# COMPACT_ATOMS: atom_id res chain seq x y z
N MET A 1 9.92 9.59 9.57
CA MET A 1 8.66 9.93 8.88
C MET A 1 7.70 8.75 8.89
N TYR A 2 6.39 8.97 8.78
CA TYR A 2 5.42 7.89 8.63
C TYR A 2 4.98 7.74 7.18
N LEU A 3 4.86 6.50 6.73
CA LEU A 3 4.30 6.12 5.45
C LEU A 3 3.18 5.10 5.65
N TYR A 4 2.27 5.02 4.69
CA TYR A 4 1.13 4.11 4.71
C TYR A 4 1.18 3.19 3.51
N ALA A 5 0.88 1.91 3.72
CA ALA A 5 0.81 0.90 2.67
C ALA A 5 -0.44 0.03 2.83
N LEU A 6 -0.91 -0.58 1.75
CA LEU A 6 -1.95 -1.61 1.81
C LEU A 6 -1.32 -2.99 1.85
N LYS A 7 -1.79 -3.81 2.79
CA LYS A 7 -1.39 -5.21 2.97
C LYS A 7 -2.61 -6.12 2.87
N SER A 8 -2.47 -7.22 2.17
CA SER A 8 -3.37 -8.37 2.23
C SER A 8 -2.71 -9.55 2.94
N GLU A 9 -3.38 -10.68 3.00
CA GLU A 9 -2.79 -11.93 3.48
C GLU A 9 -1.51 -12.30 2.70
N ASN A 10 -1.54 -12.14 1.37
CA ASN A 10 -0.53 -12.65 0.44
C ASN A 10 0.55 -11.61 0.05
N GLY A 11 0.56 -10.42 0.65
CA GLY A 11 1.61 -9.43 0.40
C GLY A 11 1.13 -7.98 0.53
N TYR A 12 1.94 -7.06 0.03
CA TYR A 12 1.63 -5.63 -0.05
C TYR A 12 1.19 -5.26 -1.47
N LEU A 13 0.38 -4.22 -1.58
CA LEU A 13 -0.12 -3.78 -2.88
C LEU A 13 0.85 -2.77 -3.50
N LYS A 14 1.18 -3.01 -4.77
CA LYS A 14 1.86 -2.07 -5.66
C LYS A 14 0.90 -1.63 -6.75
N ARG A 15 0.72 -0.32 -6.91
CA ARG A 15 -0.14 0.25 -7.97
C ARG A 15 0.44 -0.06 -9.36
N ALA A 16 -0.40 -0.53 -10.28
CA ALA A 16 -0.05 -0.72 -11.68
C ALA A 16 -0.45 0.50 -12.52
N LYS A 17 0.25 0.76 -13.63
CA LYS A 17 -0.02 1.93 -14.50
C LYS A 17 -1.42 1.91 -15.14
N LYS A 18 -2.04 0.74 -15.30
CA LYS A 18 -3.35 0.56 -15.95
C LYS A 18 -4.53 0.41 -14.97
N GLY A 19 -4.45 1.02 -13.79
CA GLY A 19 -5.56 1.01 -12.80
C GLY A 19 -5.73 -0.29 -12.02
N GLY A 20 -4.79 -1.23 -12.14
CA GLY A 20 -4.74 -2.45 -11.32
C GLY A 20 -3.71 -2.38 -10.19
N TYR A 21 -3.44 -3.52 -9.57
CA TYR A 21 -2.37 -3.67 -8.60
C TYR A 21 -1.67 -5.02 -8.72
N GLN A 22 -0.50 -5.13 -8.10
CA GLN A 22 0.27 -6.36 -7.95
C GLN A 22 0.50 -6.62 -6.46
N LEU A 23 0.53 -7.90 -6.08
CA LEU A 23 1.00 -8.31 -4.76
C LEU A 23 2.51 -8.46 -4.79
N VAL A 24 3.18 -7.78 -3.86
CA VAL A 24 4.64 -7.72 -3.77
C VAL A 24 5.10 -7.78 -2.31
N GLY A 25 6.40 -8.00 -2.11
CA GLY A 25 7.04 -7.77 -0.81
C GLY A 25 7.07 -6.29 -0.42
N LEU A 26 7.24 -6.02 0.88
CA LEU A 26 7.25 -4.66 1.45
C LEU A 26 8.20 -3.70 0.72
N ASN A 27 9.39 -4.17 0.33
CA ASN A 27 10.42 -3.39 -0.37
C ASN A 27 10.02 -2.90 -1.77
N LYS A 28 8.92 -3.40 -2.33
CA LYS A 28 8.38 -2.99 -3.64
C LYS A 28 6.98 -2.39 -3.53
N ALA A 29 6.44 -2.26 -2.32
CA ALA A 29 5.08 -1.79 -2.07
C ALA A 29 4.92 -0.33 -2.52
N SER A 30 3.70 0.02 -2.93
CA SER A 30 3.34 1.43 -3.01
C SER A 30 3.13 1.97 -1.60
N VAL A 31 3.85 3.04 -1.28
CA VAL A 31 3.80 3.74 0.01
C VAL A 31 3.31 5.17 -0.21
N PHE A 32 2.56 5.69 0.76
CA PHE A 32 1.92 7.00 0.68
C PHE A 32 2.25 7.79 1.95
N SER A 33 2.48 9.09 1.83
CA SER A 33 2.83 9.96 2.96
C SER A 33 1.64 10.34 3.86
N SER A 34 0.41 9.98 3.46
CA SER A 34 -0.81 10.33 4.20
C SER A 34 -1.86 9.23 4.08
N LEU A 35 -2.56 8.97 5.19
CA LEU A 35 -3.73 8.10 5.23
C LEU A 35 -4.89 8.62 4.36
N ALA A 36 -4.96 9.93 4.16
CA ALA A 36 -5.96 10.60 3.32
C ALA A 36 -5.54 10.67 1.84
N SER A 37 -4.45 10.00 1.44
CA SER A 37 -4.02 9.99 0.04
C SER A 37 -5.11 9.42 -0.87
N GLU A 38 -5.55 10.20 -1.86
CA GLU A 38 -6.52 9.74 -2.86
C GLU A 38 -6.07 8.44 -3.55
N GLN A 39 -4.76 8.32 -3.78
CA GLN A 39 -4.18 7.14 -4.43
C GLN A 39 -4.26 5.90 -3.54
N LEU A 40 -4.08 6.06 -2.22
CA LEU A 40 -4.26 4.99 -1.23
C LEU A 40 -5.73 4.56 -1.18
N ILE A 41 -6.65 5.53 -1.14
CA ILE A 41 -8.10 5.30 -1.11
C ILE A 41 -8.56 4.54 -2.36
N GLN A 42 -8.13 4.97 -3.55
CA GLN A 42 -8.45 4.31 -4.82
C GLN A 42 -7.89 2.88 -4.86
N LEU A 43 -6.65 2.67 -4.41
CA LEU A 43 -6.04 1.35 -4.35
C LEU A 43 -6.77 0.43 -3.38
N HIS A 44 -7.19 0.95 -2.22
CA HIS A 44 -7.99 0.23 -1.23
C HIS A 44 -9.35 -0.16 -1.80
N GLN A 45 -10.06 0.78 -2.45
CA GLN A 45 -11.35 0.51 -3.09
C GLN A 45 -11.24 -0.56 -4.18
N LYS A 46 -10.21 -0.49 -5.02
CA LYS A 46 -9.97 -1.51 -6.05
C LYS A 46 -9.75 -2.89 -5.45
N ALA A 47 -8.87 -3.00 -4.46
CA ALA A 47 -8.57 -4.27 -3.79
C ALA A 47 -9.78 -4.84 -3.02
N LYS A 48 -10.58 -3.96 -2.39
CA LYS A 48 -11.84 -4.33 -1.74
C LYS A 48 -12.88 -4.82 -2.75
N SER A 49 -13.02 -4.16 -3.90
CA SER A 49 -13.91 -4.60 -4.99
C SER A 49 -13.49 -5.96 -5.56
N ASP A 50 -12.19 -6.25 -5.57
CA ASP A 50 -11.65 -7.54 -6.00
C ASP A 50 -11.74 -8.61 -4.91
N LYS A 51 -12.37 -8.31 -3.77
CA LYS A 51 -12.57 -9.20 -2.61
C LYS A 51 -11.26 -9.77 -2.05
N LEU A 52 -10.21 -8.96 -2.04
CA LEU A 52 -8.91 -9.39 -1.53
C LEU A 52 -8.98 -9.66 -0.01
N ALA A 53 -8.61 -10.88 0.40
CA ALA A 53 -8.69 -11.31 1.79
C ALA A 53 -7.75 -10.52 2.72
N ASN A 54 -8.23 -10.24 3.94
CA ASN A 54 -7.47 -9.64 5.02
C ASN A 54 -6.78 -8.32 4.65
N LEU A 55 -7.45 -7.50 3.84
CA LEU A 55 -6.99 -6.19 3.43
C LEU A 55 -6.95 -5.21 4.62
N ARG A 56 -5.78 -4.60 4.85
CA ARG A 56 -5.56 -3.61 5.92
C ARG A 56 -4.57 -2.54 5.48
N VAL A 57 -4.70 -1.36 6.07
CA VAL A 57 -3.67 -0.31 5.97
C VAL A 57 -2.62 -0.58 7.05
N VAL A 58 -1.36 -0.44 6.69
CA VAL A 58 -0.20 -0.58 7.58
C VAL A 58 0.53 0.76 7.61
N GLU A 59 0.74 1.28 8.82
CA GLU A 59 1.62 2.42 9.06
C GLU A 59 3.07 1.94 9.20
N LEU A 60 4.00 2.63 8.55
CA LEU A 60 5.42 2.33 8.47
C LEU A 60 6.19 3.53 9.02
N GLU A 61 6.97 3.31 10.07
CA GLU A 61 7.92 4.30 10.57
C GLU A 61 9.25 4.18 9.80
N ILE A 62 9.63 5.23 9.09
CA ILE A 62 10.91 5.34 8.39
C ILE A 62 11.84 6.25 9.19
N LYS A 63 13.01 5.73 9.54
CA LYS A 63 14.09 6.48 10.20
C LYS A 63 15.22 6.69 9.21
N GLU A 64 15.52 7.94 8.92
CA GLU A 64 16.65 8.34 8.08
C GLU A 64 17.88 8.52 8.97
N LYS A 65 19.04 8.14 8.46
CA LYS A 65 20.34 8.32 9.12
C LYS A 65 21.32 8.84 8.09
N GLU A 66 22.11 9.83 8.48
CA GLU A 66 23.30 10.21 7.73
C GLU A 66 24.36 9.12 7.89
N LEU A 67 25.09 8.83 6.80
CA LEU A 67 26.18 7.84 6.76
C LEU A 67 27.51 8.50 7.11
#